data_AF-A0A139BPX2-F1
#
_entry.id   AF-A0A139BPX2-F1
#
_cell.length_a   1.000
_cell.length_b   1.000
_cell.length_c   1.000
_cell.angle_alpha   90.00
_cell.angle_beta   90.00
_cell.angle_gamma   90.00
#
_symmetry.space_group_name_H-M   'P 1'
#
loop_
_entity.id
_entity.type
_entity.pdbx_description
1 polymer ?
#
loop_
_entity_poly.entity_id
_entity_poly.type
_entity_poly.pdbx_seq_one_letter_code
_entity_poly.pdbx_strand_id
1 'polypeptide(L)'
;MKQYLDLIRNVLDTGTIQENRTGVRTIPIPGAMMRFDLAEGFPAIATKRLAFKTAIGEMVGFLRAYKSAADFRALGSKVWDQNANENKHWLENPYRMQTDAKDRT
;
A
#
# COMPACT_ATOMS: atom_id res chain seq x y z
N MET A 1 -18.17 2.00 -7.59
CA MET A 1 -16.95 1.20 -7.90
C MET A 1 -16.83 0.65 -9.32
N LYS A 2 -17.79 0.89 -10.24
CA LYS A 2 -17.66 0.49 -11.66
C LYS A 2 -16.38 1.01 -12.31
N GLN A 3 -16.01 2.27 -12.04
CA GLN A 3 -14.78 2.91 -12.53
C GLN A 3 -13.51 2.11 -12.22
N TYR A 4 -13.40 1.49 -11.03
CA TYR A 4 -12.27 0.64 -10.67
C TYR A 4 -12.20 -0.63 -11.52
N LEU A 5 -13.35 -1.27 -11.77
CA LEU A 5 -13.43 -2.46 -12.62
C LEU A 5 -13.16 -2.13 -14.09
N ASP A 6 -13.66 -0.99 -14.56
CA ASP A 6 -13.40 -0.49 -15.92
C ASP A 6 -11.91 -0.17 -16.10
N LEU A 7 -11.25 0.41 -15.09
CA LEU A 7 -9.81 0.64 -15.11
C LEU A 7 -9.02 -0.67 -15.20
N ILE A 8 -9.39 -1.69 -14.42
CA ILE A 8 -8.74 -3.00 -14.51
C ILE A 8 -8.92 -3.60 -15.92
N ARG A 9 -10.13 -3.54 -16.49
CA ARG A 9 -10.37 -4.02 -17.87
C ARG A 9 -9.50 -3.26 -18.86
N ASN A 10 -9.48 -1.93 -18.79
CA ASN A 10 -8.65 -1.12 -19.68
C ASN A 10 -7.16 -1.49 -19.60
N VAL A 11 -6.64 -1.73 -18.39
CA VAL A 11 -5.26 -2.20 -18.20
C VAL A 11 -5.03 -3.54 -18.89
N LEU A 12 -5.96 -4.49 -18.77
CA LEU A 12 -5.83 -5.81 -19.39
C LEU A 12 -5.97 -5.77 -20.92
N ASP A 13 -6.87 -4.93 -21.43
CA ASP A 13 -7.20 -4.88 -22.86
C ASP A 13 -6.21 -4.03 -23.67
N THR A 14 -5.64 -2.97 -23.07
CA THR A 14 -4.85 -1.96 -23.79
C THR A 14 -3.41 -1.81 -23.30
N GLY A 15 -3.09 -2.35 -22.13
CA GLY A 15 -1.76 -2.23 -21.55
C GLY A 15 -0.70 -3.09 -22.26
N THR A 16 0.57 -2.79 -21.99
CA THR A 16 1.71 -3.50 -22.60
C THR A 16 2.43 -4.36 -21.58
N ILE A 17 2.84 -5.58 -21.94
CA ILE A 17 3.62 -6.41 -21.01
C ILE A 17 5.03 -5.80 -20.85
N GLN A 18 5.44 -5.55 -19.61
CA GLN A 18 6.74 -4.96 -19.27
C GLN A 18 7.42 -5.74 -18.14
N GLU A 19 8.75 -5.83 -18.21
CA GLU A 19 9.58 -6.36 -17.13
C GLU A 19 9.92 -5.27 -16.10
N ASN A 20 10.20 -5.65 -14.85
CA ASN A 20 10.58 -4.71 -13.79
C ASN A 20 11.54 -5.36 -12.79
N ARG A 21 12.03 -4.56 -11.84
CA ARG A 21 13.04 -4.95 -10.82
C ARG A 21 12.66 -6.13 -9.92
N THR A 22 11.39 -6.54 -9.90
CA THR A 22 10.94 -7.68 -9.09
C THR A 22 11.05 -9.02 -9.81
N GLY A 23 11.32 -9.01 -11.12
CA GLY A 23 11.29 -10.21 -11.97
C GLY A 23 9.87 -10.69 -12.33
N VAL A 24 8.82 -10.04 -11.79
CA VAL A 24 7.42 -10.34 -12.14
C VAL A 24 6.92 -9.33 -13.16
N ARG A 25 6.51 -9.82 -14.34
CA ARG A 25 5.98 -8.97 -15.42
C ARG A 25 4.73 -8.20 -14.98
N THR A 26 4.59 -6.98 -15.47
CA THR A 26 3.44 -6.07 -15.23
C THR A 26 2.80 -5.64 -16.54
N ILE A 27 1.54 -5.20 -16.48
CA ILE A 27 0.81 -4.61 -17.61
C ILE A 27 0.42 -3.19 -17.19
N PRO A 28 1.16 -2.13 -17.59
CA PRO A 28 0.82 -0.76 -17.25
C PRO A 28 0.10 -0.04 -18.39
N ILE A 29 -0.58 1.04 -18.03
CA ILE A 29 -1.06 2.08 -18.96
C ILE A 29 -0.57 3.45 -18.45
N PRO A 30 -0.22 4.39 -19.33
CA PRO A 30 0.20 5.73 -18.91
C PRO A 30 -1.02 6.58 -18.58
N GLY A 31 -1.21 6.87 -17.29
CA GLY A 31 -2.24 7.80 -16.82
C GLY A 31 -3.65 7.21 -16.82
N ALA A 32 -4.35 7.39 -15.70
CA ALA A 32 -5.75 7.05 -15.56
C ALA A 32 -6.37 7.93 -14.47
N MET A 33 -7.67 8.18 -14.56
CA MET A 33 -8.40 8.96 -13.57
C MET A 33 -9.64 8.20 -13.11
N MET A 34 -9.87 8.20 -11.81
CA MET A 34 -11.15 7.84 -11.20
C MET A 34 -11.62 9.03 -10.38
N ARG A 35 -12.92 9.30 -10.40
CA ARG A 35 -13.54 10.38 -9.63
C ARG A 35 -14.70 9.82 -8.83
N PHE A 36 -14.67 10.02 -7.52
CA PHE A 36 -15.70 9.55 -6.60
C PHE A 36 -16.37 10.75 -5.95
N ASP A 37 -17.69 10.81 -6.03
CA ASP A 37 -18.48 11.68 -5.16
C ASP A 37 -18.66 10.97 -3.82
N LEU A 38 -18.20 11.59 -2.73
CA LEU A 38 -18.27 11.00 -1.40
C LEU A 38 -19.66 11.19 -0.76
N ALA A 39 -20.50 12.08 -1.28
CA ALA A 39 -21.89 12.19 -0.85
C ALA A 39 -22.71 10.95 -1.24
N GLU A 40 -22.33 10.29 -2.34
CA GLU A 40 -22.92 9.04 -2.83
C GLU A 40 -22.40 7.79 -2.10
N GLY A 41 -21.42 7.96 -1.20
CA GLY A 41 -20.89 6.90 -0.33
C GLY A 41 -19.37 6.71 -0.40
N PHE A 42 -18.88 5.75 0.38
CA PHE A 42 -17.44 5.48 0.49
C PHE A 42 -16.96 4.53 -0.62
N PRO A 43 -15.86 4.83 -1.33
CA PRO A 43 -15.36 4.04 -2.46
C PRO A 43 -14.61 2.76 -2.02
N ALA A 44 -15.23 1.95 -1.16
CA ALA A 44 -14.71 0.62 -0.82
C ALA A 44 -14.96 -0.37 -1.97
N ILE A 45 -13.91 -1.12 -2.35
CA ILE A 45 -14.09 -2.28 -3.23
C ILE A 45 -15.02 -3.29 -2.56
N ALA A 46 -16.02 -3.76 -3.32
CA ALA A 46 -17.00 -4.74 -2.85
C ALA A 46 -16.82 -6.13 -3.47
N THR A 47 -16.06 -6.24 -4.56
CA THR A 47 -15.77 -7.51 -5.26
C THR A 47 -14.72 -8.36 -4.55
N LYS A 48 -14.05 -7.81 -3.53
CA LYS A 48 -13.23 -8.53 -2.55
C LYS A 48 -13.28 -7.80 -1.22
N ARG A 49 -12.98 -8.50 -0.12
CA ARG A 49 -12.94 -7.89 1.21
C ARG A 49 -11.85 -6.83 1.30
N LEU A 50 -12.23 -5.58 1.55
CA LEU A 50 -11.28 -4.50 1.82
C LEU A 50 -10.67 -4.66 3.22
N ALA A 51 -9.34 -4.56 3.34
CA ALA A 51 -8.63 -4.52 4.62
C ALA A 51 -8.80 -3.14 5.30
N PHE A 52 -10.04 -2.73 5.55
CA PHE A 52 -10.40 -1.38 5.96
C PHE A 52 -9.71 -0.92 7.25
N LYS A 53 -9.73 -1.75 8.30
CA LYS A 53 -9.07 -1.41 9.58
C LYS A 53 -7.57 -1.21 9.42
N THR A 54 -6.91 -2.02 8.58
CA THR A 54 -5.48 -1.90 8.27
C THR A 54 -5.18 -0.58 7.55
N ALA A 55 -5.99 -0.22 6.55
CA ALA A 55 -5.84 1.06 5.83
C ALA A 55 -6.07 2.28 6.74
N ILE A 56 -7.07 2.23 7.63
CA ILE A 56 -7.31 3.30 8.61
C ILE A 56 -6.16 3.38 9.62
N GLY A 57 -5.65 2.25 10.12
CA GLY A 57 -4.51 2.21 11.04
C GLY A 57 -3.24 2.81 10.42
N GLU A 58 -3.01 2.54 9.14
CA GLU A 58 -1.92 3.17 8.37
C GLU A 58 -2.10 4.69 8.24
N MET A 59 -3.29 5.14 7.83
CA MET A 59 -3.58 6.58 7.73
C MET A 59 -3.40 7.30 9.09
N VAL A 60 -3.85 6.71 10.19
CA VAL A 60 -3.65 7.26 11.54
C VAL A 60 -2.16 7.32 11.89
N GLY A 61 -1.36 6.31 11.52
CA GLY A 61 0.09 6.32 11.73
C GLY A 61 0.77 7.47 10.98
N PHE A 62 0.34 7.75 9.73
CA PHE A 62 0.84 8.90 8.97
C PHE A 62 0.46 10.24 9.62
N LEU A 63 -0.79 10.40 10.05
CA LEU A 63 -1.25 11.62 10.74
C LEU A 63 -0.48 11.88 12.06
N ARG A 64 0.00 10.81 12.71
CA ARG A 64 0.85 10.89 13.91
C ARG A 64 2.35 10.99 13.60
N ALA A 65 2.73 11.02 12.33
CA ALA A 65 4.10 11.04 11.85
C ALA A 65 4.98 9.89 12.39
N TYR A 66 4.39 8.70 12.60
CA TYR A 66 5.14 7.52 13.04
C TYR A 66 6.13 7.05 11.97
N LYS A 67 7.29 6.57 12.44
CA LYS A 67 8.38 6.02 11.60
C LYS A 67 8.72 4.57 11.93
N SER A 68 8.09 4.01 12.96
CA SER A 68 8.33 2.65 13.44
C SER A 68 7.20 1.73 12.99
N ALA A 69 7.53 0.58 12.39
CA ALA A 69 6.52 -0.41 12.03
C ALA A 69 5.86 -1.01 13.28
N ALA A 70 6.54 -1.01 14.44
CA ALA A 70 5.92 -1.38 15.72
C ALA A 70 4.70 -0.52 16.08
N ASP A 71 4.78 0.79 15.83
CA ASP A 71 3.68 1.71 16.10
C ASP A 71 2.52 1.49 15.12
N PHE A 72 2.82 1.22 13.83
CA PHE A 72 1.79 0.82 12.86
C PHE A 72 1.11 -0.49 13.26
N ARG A 73 1.86 -1.47 13.77
CA ARG A 73 1.30 -2.73 14.30
C ARG A 73 0.35 -2.49 15.47
N ALA A 74 0.70 -1.57 16.38
CA ALA A 74 -0.17 -1.18 17.50
C ALA A 74 -1.48 -0.52 17.02
N LEU A 75 -1.48 0.11 15.84
CA LEU A 75 -2.68 0.63 15.17
C LEU A 75 -3.43 -0.42 14.33
N GLY A 76 -3.00 -1.69 14.34
CA GLY A 76 -3.61 -2.77 13.56
C GLY A 76 -3.17 -2.83 12.09
N SER A 77 -2.07 -2.18 11.73
CA SER A 77 -1.48 -2.22 10.39
C SER A 77 -0.12 -2.91 10.38
N LYS A 78 0.01 -3.99 9.60
CA LYS A 78 1.24 -4.77 9.45
C LYS A 78 1.95 -4.55 8.11
N VAL A 79 1.45 -3.64 7.26
CA VAL A 79 1.92 -3.46 5.88
C VAL A 79 3.37 -2.97 5.80
N TRP A 80 3.91 -2.42 6.89
CA TRP A 80 5.27 -1.89 6.97
C TRP A 80 6.32 -2.92 7.45
N ASP A 81 5.91 -4.11 7.92
CA ASP A 81 6.81 -5.07 8.57
C ASP A 81 7.96 -5.52 7.65
N GLN A 82 7.66 -5.92 6.41
CA GLN A 82 8.67 -6.38 5.45
C GLN A 82 9.58 -5.24 4.97
N ASN A 83 9.02 -4.06 4.72
CA ASN A 83 9.82 -2.90 4.31
C ASN A 83 10.82 -2.49 5.40
N ALA A 84 10.41 -2.51 6.67
CA ALA A 84 11.27 -2.10 7.78
C ALA A 84 12.39 -3.11 8.12
N ASN A 85 12.11 -4.40 7.96
CA ASN A 85 12.92 -5.48 8.55
C ASN A 85 13.54 -6.47 7.55
N GLU A 86 13.05 -6.54 6.30
CA GLU A 86 13.51 -7.53 5.32
C GLU A 86 14.05 -6.91 4.03
N ASN A 87 13.72 -5.64 3.74
CA ASN A 87 14.18 -4.97 2.53
C ASN A 87 15.68 -4.64 2.61
N LYS A 88 16.52 -5.38 1.88
CA LYS A 88 17.99 -5.24 1.89
C LYS A 88 18.47 -3.80 1.65
N HIS A 89 17.96 -3.13 0.63
CA HIS A 89 18.33 -1.75 0.32
C HIS A 89 18.00 -0.78 1.47
N TRP A 90 16.91 -1.02 2.19
CA TRP A 90 16.56 -0.23 3.38
C TRP A 90 17.41 -0.59 4.59
N LEU A 91 17.70 -1.88 4.81
CA LEU A 91 18.55 -2.36 5.90
C LEU A 91 19.97 -1.80 5.81
N GLU A 92 20.50 -1.65 4.60
CA GLU A 92 21.83 -1.08 4.31
C GLU A 92 21.82 0.46 4.30
N ASN A 93 20.66 1.10 4.38
CA ASN A 93 20.54 2.55 4.28
C ASN A 93 21.08 3.23 5.56
N PRO A 94 22.05 4.17 5.47
CA PRO A 94 22.64 4.83 6.63
C PRO A 94 21.64 5.71 7.41
N TYR A 95 20.52 6.08 6.80
CA TYR A 95 19.44 6.83 7.45
C TYR A 95 18.45 5.94 8.20
N ARG A 96 18.57 4.60 8.08
CA ARG A 96 17.76 3.67 8.87
C ARG A 96 18.20 3.78 10.32
N MET A 97 17.36 4.40 11.13
CA MET A 97 17.51 4.39 12.58
C MET A 97 17.37 2.92 13.04
N GLN A 98 18.42 2.35 13.64
CA GLN A 98 18.35 1.00 14.18
C GLN A 98 17.40 0.99 15.36
N THR A 99 16.12 0.73 15.10
CA THR A 99 15.14 0.13 16.01
C THR A 99 13.75 0.17 15.37
N ASP A 100 13.29 -0.98 14.89
CA ASP A 100 11.86 -1.31 14.92
C ASP A 100 11.59 -1.83 16.35
N ALA A 101 11.73 -0.96 17.37
CA ALA A 101 11.88 -1.36 18.77
C ALA A 101 10.70 -2.18 19.29
N LYS A 102 10.83 -3.50 19.21
CA LYS A 102 10.08 -4.50 19.97
C LYS A 102 10.97 -5.39 20.85
N ASP A 103 12.24 -5.03 21.05
CA ASP A 103 13.11 -5.64 22.07
C ASP A 103 13.10 -4.84 23.39
N ARG A 104 11.97 -4.20 23.72
CA ARG A 104 11.70 -3.64 25.05
C ARG A 104 10.73 -4.58 25.78
N THR A 105 11.24 -5.75 26.16
CA THR A 105 10.68 -6.59 27.24
C THR A 105 11.74 -6.70 28.32
#